data_AF-A0A914JR89-F1
#
_entry.id   AF-A0A914JR89-F1
#
_cell.length_a   1.000
_cell.length_b   1.000
_cell.length_c   1.000
_cell.angle_alpha   90.00
_cell.angle_beta   90.00
_cell.angle_gamma   90.00
#
_symmetry.space_group_name_H-M   'P 1'
#
loop_
_entity.id
_entity.type
_entity.pdbx_description
1 polymer ?
#
loop_
_entity_poly.entity_id
_entity_poly.type
_entity_poly.pdbx_seq_one_letter_code
_entity_poly.pdbx_strand_id
1 'polypeptide(L)'
;MTFNPPVGWTYPLGNAQISVSYFPGQSLTLNDAQNMANGALTAAVLEALNNDNIPTTNLNIIPTYTPPQVNDCWKNSTATPIGTIFGVLENGAITKTATAVTALASTDCIAHNYGAVTYTAFVQQASVTIKNLVISEYQMNLVAAQVMSILNLNNKAQFTQQIVVN
;
A
#
# COMPACT_ATOMS: atom_id res chain seq x y z
N MET A 1 -0.36 3.31 -12.12
CA MET A 1 -1.15 2.34 -11.34
C MET A 1 -1.83 3.07 -10.21
N THR A 2 -3.09 2.73 -9.90
CA THR A 2 -3.88 3.41 -8.87
C THR A 2 -4.52 2.37 -7.95
N PHE A 3 -4.24 2.43 -6.65
CA PHE A 3 -4.58 1.37 -5.70
C PHE A 3 -4.64 1.87 -4.26
N ASN A 4 -5.30 1.11 -3.38
CA ASN A 4 -5.14 1.22 -1.94
C ASN A 4 -3.89 0.43 -1.51
N PRO A 5 -2.92 1.07 -0.82
CA PRO A 5 -1.62 0.47 -0.58
C PRO A 5 -1.69 -0.64 0.47
N PRO A 6 -0.90 -1.71 0.30
CA PRO A 6 -0.65 -2.67 1.37
C PRO A 6 -0.14 -2.00 2.64
N VAL A 7 -0.44 -2.57 3.80
CA VAL A 7 0.06 -2.06 5.09
C VAL A 7 1.59 -1.92 5.11
N GLY A 8 2.30 -2.94 4.63
CA GLY A 8 3.78 -2.93 4.58
C GLY A 8 4.38 -1.94 3.58
N TRP A 9 3.56 -1.22 2.80
CA TRP A 9 4.00 -0.15 1.90
C TRP A 9 3.74 1.23 2.49
N THR A 10 3.36 1.29 3.76
CA THR A 10 3.12 2.52 4.51
C THR A 10 4.01 2.56 5.73
N TYR A 11 4.12 3.73 6.35
CA TYR A 11 4.86 3.90 7.60
C TYR A 11 4.13 4.84 8.56
N PRO A 12 4.31 4.69 9.89
CA PRO A 12 3.64 5.55 10.85
C PRO A 12 4.44 6.82 11.18
N LEU A 13 3.94 7.63 12.09
CA LEU A 13 4.67 8.73 12.75
C LEU A 13 5.79 8.15 13.62
N GLY A 14 6.87 8.92 13.79
CA GLY A 14 8.04 8.47 14.55
C GLY A 14 7.75 8.14 16.03
N ASN A 15 6.66 8.67 16.60
CA ASN A 15 6.23 8.38 17.96
C ASN A 15 5.17 7.25 18.06
N ALA A 16 4.84 6.58 16.96
CA ALA A 16 3.75 5.60 16.94
C ALA A 16 3.98 4.39 17.84
N GLN A 17 5.23 4.09 18.20
CA GLN A 17 5.55 3.04 19.17
C GLN A 17 5.08 3.40 20.59
N ILE A 18 5.05 4.69 20.95
CA ILE A 18 4.60 5.16 22.27
C ILE A 18 3.08 5.04 22.39
N SER A 19 2.36 5.38 21.32
CA SER A 19 0.90 5.31 21.26
C SER A 19 0.36 3.97 20.75
N VAL A 20 1.26 3.05 20.37
CA VAL A 20 0.94 1.77 19.73
C VAL A 20 -0.01 1.98 18.53
N SER A 21 0.28 3.02 17.75
CA SER A 21 -0.55 3.52 16.64
C SER A 21 -0.01 3.09 15.27
N TYR A 22 0.40 1.83 15.16
CA TYR A 22 0.85 1.21 13.92
C TYR A 22 0.03 -0.04 13.62
N PHE A 23 -0.03 -0.40 12.33
CA PHE A 23 -0.71 -1.61 11.90
C PHE A 23 0.23 -2.83 12.00
N PRO A 24 -0.31 -4.03 12.26
CA PRO A 24 0.47 -5.26 12.12
C PRO A 24 1.07 -5.39 10.71
N GLY A 25 2.38 -5.62 10.62
CA GLY A 25 3.10 -5.76 9.35
C GLY A 25 3.43 -4.42 8.65
N GLN A 26 3.19 -3.28 9.30
CA GLN A 26 3.58 -1.97 8.79
C GLN A 26 5.08 -1.75 8.91
N SER A 27 5.69 -1.17 7.89
CA SER A 27 7.08 -0.72 8.00
C SER A 27 7.18 0.42 9.01
N LEU A 28 8.20 0.42 9.87
CA LEU A 28 8.35 1.47 10.89
C LEU A 28 9.03 2.73 10.34
N THR A 29 9.67 2.63 9.18
CA THR A 29 10.36 3.76 8.55
C THR A 29 9.94 3.90 7.08
N LEU A 30 10.07 5.13 6.56
CA LEU A 30 9.87 5.42 5.13
C LEU A 30 10.77 4.55 4.24
N ASN A 31 12.04 4.36 4.64
CA ASN A 31 13.00 3.60 3.85
C ASN A 31 12.61 2.11 3.75
N ASP A 32 12.15 1.52 4.85
CA ASP A 32 11.71 0.12 4.83
C ASP A 32 10.44 -0.05 4.00
N ALA A 33 9.49 0.87 4.11
CA ALA A 33 8.29 0.88 3.28
C ALA A 33 8.62 1.00 1.79
N GLN A 34 9.58 1.87 1.46
CA GLN A 34 10.07 2.06 0.09
C GLN A 34 10.72 0.78 -0.44
N ASN A 35 11.57 0.13 0.35
CA ASN A 35 12.23 -1.12 -0.04
C ASN A 35 11.23 -2.27 -0.23
N MET A 36 10.23 -2.39 0.65
CA MET A 36 9.18 -3.38 0.52
C MET A 36 8.33 -3.16 -0.74
N ALA A 37 7.93 -1.92 -1.01
CA ALA A 37 7.17 -1.59 -2.21
C ALA A 37 7.98 -1.83 -3.49
N ASN A 38 9.23 -1.33 -3.54
CA ASN A 38 10.10 -1.49 -4.71
C ASN A 38 10.42 -2.96 -5.00
N GLY A 39 10.70 -3.75 -3.95
CA GLY A 39 10.94 -5.18 -4.07
C GLY A 39 9.73 -5.92 -4.63
N ALA A 40 8.53 -5.65 -4.08
CA ALA A 40 7.30 -6.27 -4.54
C ALA A 40 6.91 -5.89 -5.98
N LEU A 41 7.04 -4.60 -6.34
CA LEU A 41 6.77 -4.12 -7.70
C LEU A 41 7.73 -4.76 -8.71
N THR A 42 9.02 -4.85 -8.38
CA THR A 42 10.03 -5.47 -9.25
C THR A 42 9.77 -6.96 -9.40
N ALA A 43 9.49 -7.66 -8.30
CA ALA A 43 9.20 -9.09 -8.31
C ALA A 43 7.95 -9.40 -9.14
N ALA A 44 6.87 -8.61 -8.98
CA ALA A 44 5.64 -8.80 -9.74
C ALA A 44 5.84 -8.61 -11.25
N VAL A 45 6.67 -7.65 -11.67
CA VAL A 45 7.02 -7.47 -13.08
C VAL A 45 7.84 -8.65 -13.61
N LEU A 46 8.85 -9.11 -12.88
CA LEU A 46 9.66 -10.25 -13.29
C LEU A 46 8.83 -11.53 -13.40
N GLU A 47 7.93 -11.76 -12.44
CA GLU A 47 7.02 -12.91 -12.45
C GLU A 47 6.04 -12.84 -13.62
N ALA A 48 5.44 -11.68 -13.90
CA ALA A 48 4.57 -11.50 -15.06
C ALA A 48 5.30 -11.72 -16.39
N LEU A 49 6.52 -11.20 -16.54
CA LEU A 49 7.33 -11.42 -17.74
C LEU A 49 7.66 -12.92 -17.92
N ASN A 50 8.02 -13.60 -16.84
CA ASN A 50 8.32 -15.03 -16.88
C ASN A 50 7.09 -15.89 -17.26
N ASN A 51 5.90 -15.54 -16.75
CA ASN A 51 4.65 -16.26 -17.08
C ASN A 51 4.34 -16.20 -18.58
N ASP A 52 4.70 -15.11 -19.25
CA ASP A 52 4.53 -14.93 -20.70
C ASP A 52 5.74 -15.39 -21.52
N ASN A 53 6.72 -16.07 -20.90
CA ASN A 53 7.98 -16.51 -21.50
C ASN A 53 8.79 -15.36 -22.15
N ILE A 54 8.67 -14.15 -21.60
CA ILE A 54 9.40 -12.97 -22.05
C ILE A 54 10.79 -12.97 -21.37
N PRO A 55 11.90 -12.89 -22.13
CA PRO A 55 13.23 -12.87 -21.55
C PRO A 55 13.43 -11.70 -20.56
N THR A 56 13.91 -12.01 -19.37
CA THR A 56 14.17 -11.01 -18.30
C THR A 56 15.64 -10.57 -18.24
N THR A 57 16.51 -11.13 -19.08
CA THR A 57 17.94 -10.81 -19.13
C THR A 57 18.18 -9.37 -19.60
N ASN A 58 19.06 -8.63 -18.91
CA ASN A 58 19.43 -7.24 -19.21
C ASN A 58 18.29 -6.21 -19.14
N LEU A 59 17.17 -6.55 -18.49
CA LEU A 59 16.13 -5.58 -18.18
C LEU A 59 16.53 -4.70 -17.00
N ASN A 60 16.19 -3.43 -17.08
CA ASN A 60 16.30 -2.51 -15.94
C ASN A 60 14.90 -2.06 -15.54
N ILE A 61 14.41 -2.59 -14.42
CA ILE A 61 13.08 -2.33 -13.86
C ILE A 61 13.22 -1.27 -12.77
N ILE A 62 12.55 -0.13 -12.95
CA ILE A 62 12.64 1.03 -12.08
C ILE A 62 11.23 1.30 -11.51
N PRO A 63 10.89 0.75 -10.34
CA PRO A 63 9.66 1.09 -9.65
C PRO A 63 9.74 2.51 -9.08
N THR A 64 8.63 3.24 -9.15
CA THR A 64 8.46 4.57 -8.56
C THR A 64 7.20 4.56 -7.72
N TYR A 65 7.36 4.74 -6.42
CA TYR A 65 6.28 4.78 -5.45
C TYR A 65 6.73 5.67 -4.29
N THR A 66 5.83 6.44 -3.70
CA THR A 66 6.10 7.20 -2.47
C THR A 66 5.22 6.62 -1.38
N PRO A 67 5.79 5.85 -0.43
CA PRO A 67 5.05 5.35 0.72
C PRO A 67 4.36 6.50 1.45
N PRO A 68 3.06 6.40 1.72
CA PRO A 68 2.38 7.42 2.51
C PRO A 68 2.60 7.17 4.00
N GLN A 69 2.68 8.25 4.76
CA GLN A 69 2.62 8.18 6.21
C GLN A 69 1.16 8.00 6.66
N VAL A 70 0.88 6.95 7.43
CA VAL A 70 -0.44 6.71 8.01
C VAL A 70 -0.30 5.92 9.30
N ASN A 71 -1.02 6.33 10.33
CA ASN A 71 -1.06 5.65 11.62
C ASN A 71 -2.34 4.86 11.77
N ASP A 72 -2.32 3.88 12.64
CA ASP A 72 -3.55 3.40 13.25
C ASP A 72 -4.01 4.39 14.34
N CYS A 73 -5.21 4.22 14.87
CA CYS A 73 -5.61 4.97 16.06
C CYS A 73 -4.88 4.42 17.30
N TRP A 74 -4.88 5.19 18.39
CA TRP A 74 -4.06 4.92 19.57
C TRP A 74 -4.61 3.73 20.35
N LYS A 75 -3.73 2.76 20.63
CA LYS A 75 -4.06 1.52 21.35
C LYS A 75 -3.39 1.45 22.73
N ASN A 76 -2.71 2.51 23.15
CA ASN A 76 -2.21 2.64 24.52
C ASN A 76 -3.35 3.01 25.49
N SER A 77 -3.06 3.28 26.76
CA SER A 77 -4.10 3.67 27.73
C SER A 77 -4.73 5.05 27.48
N THR A 78 -4.22 5.82 26.52
CA THR A 78 -4.69 7.17 26.21
C THR A 78 -5.65 7.12 25.03
N ALA A 79 -6.79 7.80 25.17
CA ALA A 79 -7.74 7.93 24.08
C ALA A 79 -7.11 8.64 22.88
N THR A 80 -7.47 8.21 21.67
CA THR A 80 -7.13 8.94 20.43
C THR A 80 -7.83 10.30 20.47
N PRO A 81 -7.10 11.43 20.36
CA PRO A 81 -7.70 12.75 20.41
C PRO A 81 -8.66 13.03 19.25
N ILE A 82 -9.65 13.89 19.49
CA ILE A 82 -10.53 14.45 18.46
C ILE A 82 -9.68 15.11 17.36
N GLY A 83 -10.07 14.94 16.11
CA GLY A 83 -9.39 15.48 14.93
C GLY A 83 -8.21 14.62 14.46
N THR A 84 -7.83 13.56 15.18
CA THR A 84 -6.80 12.64 14.72
C THR A 84 -7.25 11.92 13.46
N ILE A 85 -6.38 11.90 12.45
CA ILE A 85 -6.55 11.13 11.22
C ILE A 85 -5.79 9.82 11.35
N PHE A 86 -6.47 8.71 11.14
CA PHE A 86 -5.89 7.37 11.16
C PHE A 86 -6.36 6.54 9.97
N GLY A 87 -5.59 5.53 9.57
CA GLY A 87 -5.93 4.62 8.50
C GLY A 87 -6.96 3.57 8.93
N VAL A 88 -7.68 3.03 7.97
CA VAL A 88 -8.59 1.91 8.15
C VAL A 88 -8.06 0.75 7.33
N LEU A 89 -7.73 -0.34 8.02
CA LEU A 89 -7.20 -1.56 7.41
C LEU A 89 -8.34 -2.49 7.01
N GLU A 90 -8.48 -2.75 5.72
CA GLU A 90 -9.44 -3.69 5.16
C GLU A 90 -8.69 -4.68 4.24
N ASN A 91 -8.74 -5.97 4.57
CA ASN A 91 -8.11 -7.05 3.79
C ASN A 91 -6.63 -6.83 3.44
N GLY A 92 -5.83 -6.30 4.38
CA GLY A 92 -4.38 -6.13 4.21
C GLY A 92 -3.96 -4.82 3.52
N ALA A 93 -4.90 -3.97 3.10
CA ALA A 93 -4.65 -2.65 2.53
C ALA A 93 -5.25 -1.54 3.39
N ILE A 94 -4.65 -0.35 3.34
CA ILE A 94 -5.25 0.86 3.90
C ILE A 94 -6.19 1.46 2.86
N THR A 95 -7.49 1.25 3.02
CA THR A 95 -8.49 1.63 2.00
C THR A 95 -9.02 3.05 2.19
N LYS A 96 -9.06 3.50 3.44
CA LYS A 96 -9.62 4.78 3.87
C LYS A 96 -8.79 5.38 4.99
N THR A 97 -8.95 6.68 5.19
CA THR A 97 -8.63 7.34 6.45
C THR A 97 -9.90 7.75 7.16
N ALA A 98 -9.87 7.71 8.48
CA ALA A 98 -10.95 8.14 9.35
C ALA A 98 -10.46 9.33 10.18
N THR A 99 -11.33 10.32 10.39
CA THR A 99 -11.09 11.42 11.31
C THR A 99 -11.96 11.25 12.55
N ALA A 100 -11.34 11.20 13.72
CA ALA A 100 -12.03 11.10 15.01
C ALA A 100 -12.88 12.35 15.27
N VAL A 101 -14.21 12.24 15.33
CA VAL A 101 -15.10 13.36 15.70
C VAL A 101 -15.27 13.47 17.21
N THR A 102 -15.16 12.34 17.90
CA THR A 102 -15.08 12.23 19.37
C THR A 102 -13.77 11.55 19.76
N ALA A 103 -13.34 11.71 21.01
CA ALA A 103 -12.19 10.97 21.51
C ALA A 103 -12.48 9.46 21.46
N LEU A 104 -11.56 8.67 20.92
CA LEU A 104 -11.74 7.22 20.78
C LEU A 104 -10.99 6.50 21.90
N ALA A 105 -11.70 5.70 22.69
CA ALA A 105 -11.04 4.87 23.69
C ALA A 105 -10.16 3.82 23.01
N SER A 106 -9.11 3.36 23.71
CA SER A 106 -8.21 2.36 23.14
C SER A 106 -8.88 1.01 22.88
N THR A 107 -9.88 0.64 23.69
CA THR A 107 -10.72 -0.53 23.46
C THR A 107 -11.51 -0.42 22.15
N ASP A 108 -12.00 0.77 21.81
CA ASP A 108 -12.72 1.03 20.56
C ASP A 108 -11.78 0.94 19.36
N CYS A 109 -10.55 1.45 19.52
CA CYS A 109 -9.49 1.31 18.53
C CYS A 109 -9.11 -0.14 18.26
N ILE A 110 -8.89 -0.93 19.31
CA ILE A 110 -8.53 -2.35 19.20
C ILE A 110 -9.68 -3.17 18.60
N ALA A 111 -10.93 -2.87 18.99
CA ALA A 111 -12.12 -3.53 18.47
C ALA A 111 -12.55 -3.02 17.09
N HIS A 112 -11.89 -1.99 16.56
CA HIS A 112 -12.27 -1.25 15.35
C HIS A 112 -13.72 -0.72 15.38
N ASN A 113 -14.20 -0.33 16.55
CA ASN A 113 -15.53 0.25 16.78
C ASN A 113 -15.44 1.77 16.91
N TYR A 114 -15.20 2.47 15.80
CA TYR A 114 -14.80 3.88 15.84
C TYR A 114 -15.92 4.89 16.15
N GLY A 115 -17.17 4.47 16.36
CA GLY A 115 -18.28 5.37 16.63
C GLY A 115 -18.46 6.43 15.53
N ALA A 116 -18.51 7.72 15.91
CA ALA A 116 -18.65 8.83 14.97
C ALA A 116 -17.28 9.21 14.37
N VAL A 117 -17.06 8.80 13.12
CA VAL A 117 -15.90 9.18 12.31
C VAL A 117 -16.30 9.58 10.90
N THR A 118 -15.49 10.44 10.28
CA THR A 118 -15.63 10.80 8.86
C THR A 118 -14.59 10.04 8.05
N TYR A 119 -15.03 9.30 7.04
CA TYR A 119 -14.15 8.52 6.17
C TYR A 119 -13.79 9.25 4.88
N THR A 120 -12.55 9.12 4.45
CA THR A 120 -12.04 9.59 3.16
C THR A 120 -11.32 8.43 2.46
N ALA A 121 -11.50 8.28 1.14
CA ALA A 121 -10.80 7.25 0.38
C ALA A 121 -9.28 7.46 0.40
N PHE A 122 -8.51 6.38 0.56
CA PHE A 122 -7.05 6.44 0.64
C PHE A 122 -6.41 5.74 -0.55
N VAL A 123 -6.32 6.47 -1.66
CA VAL A 123 -5.84 5.96 -2.94
C VAL A 123 -4.45 6.50 -3.23
N GLN A 124 -3.52 5.62 -3.61
CA GLN A 124 -2.15 5.95 -3.94
C GLN A 124 -1.83 5.60 -5.39
N GLN A 125 -0.71 6.14 -5.88
CA GLN A 125 -0.22 5.90 -7.23
C GLN A 125 1.21 5.37 -7.22
N ALA A 126 1.48 4.46 -8.15
CA ALA A 126 2.82 3.98 -8.46
C ALA A 126 2.99 3.83 -9.98
N SER A 127 4.24 3.87 -10.44
CA SER A 127 4.63 3.56 -11.81
C SER A 127 5.81 2.60 -11.81
N VAL A 128 5.98 1.85 -12.89
CA VAL A 128 7.18 1.04 -13.13
C VAL A 128 7.65 1.34 -14.53
N THR A 129 8.92 1.69 -14.66
CA THR A 129 9.58 1.85 -15.96
C THR A 129 10.41 0.61 -16.24
N ILE A 130 10.22 -0.03 -17.38
CA ILE A 130 11.05 -1.16 -17.82
C ILE A 130 11.88 -0.70 -19.01
N LYS A 131 13.20 -0.67 -18.85
CA LYS A 131 14.12 -0.35 -19.95
C LYS A 131 14.65 -1.64 -20.59
N ASN A 132 14.99 -1.54 -21.88
CA ASN A 132 15.51 -2.63 -22.73
C ASN A 132 14.52 -3.78 -22.98
N LEU A 133 13.22 -3.53 -22.81
CA LEU A 133 12.16 -4.48 -23.12
C LEU A 133 11.63 -4.23 -24.54
N VAL A 134 11.62 -5.27 -25.37
CA VAL A 134 11.08 -5.20 -26.75
C VAL A 134 9.96 -6.23 -26.88
N ILE A 135 8.73 -5.75 -26.69
CA ILE A 135 7.51 -6.56 -26.82
C ILE A 135 6.41 -5.74 -27.49
N SER A 136 5.37 -6.41 -27.98
CA SER A 136 4.19 -5.72 -28.52
C SER A 136 3.36 -5.04 -27.41
N GLU A 137 2.58 -4.03 -27.78
CA GLU A 137 1.61 -3.38 -26.86
C GLU A 137 0.62 -4.40 -26.27
N TYR A 138 0.20 -5.39 -27.07
CA TYR A 138 -0.64 -6.49 -26.60
C TYR A 138 0.02 -7.28 -25.46
N GLN A 139 1.29 -7.69 -25.64
CA GLN A 139 2.05 -8.39 -24.59
C GLN A 139 2.26 -7.51 -23.36
N MET A 140 2.51 -6.21 -23.54
CA MET A 140 2.67 -5.30 -22.41
C MET A 140 1.37 -5.14 -21.60
N ASN A 141 0.21 -5.14 -22.26
CA ASN A 141 -1.08 -5.13 -21.58
C ASN A 141 -1.36 -6.43 -20.81
N LEU A 142 -0.93 -7.59 -21.34
CA LEU A 142 -0.99 -8.87 -20.61
C LEU A 142 -0.10 -8.83 -19.36
N VAL A 143 1.15 -8.40 -19.50
CA VAL A 143 2.09 -8.23 -18.38
C VAL A 143 1.49 -7.28 -17.33
N ALA A 144 0.92 -6.15 -17.74
CA ALA A 144 0.28 -5.21 -16.82
C ALA A 144 -0.90 -5.84 -16.05
N ALA A 145 -1.76 -6.61 -16.72
CA ALA A 145 -2.86 -7.32 -16.06
C ALA A 145 -2.35 -8.38 -15.07
N GLN A 146 -1.28 -9.10 -15.42
CA GLN A 146 -0.66 -10.09 -14.53
C GLN A 146 0.02 -9.44 -13.32
N VAL A 147 0.74 -8.34 -13.51
CA VAL A 147 1.33 -7.54 -12.41
C VAL A 147 0.25 -7.13 -11.41
N MET A 148 -0.89 -6.64 -11.91
CA MET A 148 -2.04 -6.28 -11.08
C MET A 148 -2.55 -7.48 -10.27
N SER A 149 -2.70 -8.65 -10.90
CA SER A 149 -3.13 -9.88 -10.26
C SER A 149 -2.14 -10.35 -9.17
N ILE A 150 -0.84 -10.38 -9.50
CA ILE A 150 0.23 -10.81 -8.59
C ILE A 150 0.28 -9.90 -7.36
N LEU A 151 0.27 -8.58 -7.56
CA LEU A 151 0.34 -7.61 -6.46
C LEU A 151 -0.91 -7.66 -5.57
N ASN A 152 -2.09 -7.91 -6.14
CA ASN A 152 -3.31 -8.07 -5.36
C ASN A 152 -3.26 -9.34 -4.49
N LEU A 153 -2.87 -10.48 -5.07
CA LEU A 153 -2.84 -11.77 -4.37
C LEU A 153 -1.73 -11.85 -3.32
N ASN A 154 -0.50 -11.50 -3.71
CA ASN A 154 0.69 -11.70 -2.89
C ASN A 154 0.96 -10.55 -1.93
N ASN A 155 0.65 -9.32 -2.35
CA ASN A 155 0.97 -8.12 -1.58
C ASN A 155 -0.25 -7.40 -1.02
N LYS A 156 -1.47 -7.82 -1.36
CA LYS A 156 -2.73 -7.18 -0.92
C LYS A 156 -2.90 -5.76 -1.45
N ALA A 157 -2.26 -5.40 -2.57
CA ALA A 157 -2.49 -4.13 -3.21
C ALA A 157 -3.87 -4.14 -3.89
N GLN A 158 -4.81 -3.33 -3.39
CA GLN A 158 -6.18 -3.32 -3.91
C GLN A 158 -6.31 -2.24 -4.97
N PHE A 159 -6.28 -2.66 -6.23
CA PHE A 159 -6.35 -1.72 -7.34
C PHE A 159 -7.76 -1.15 -7.52
N THR A 160 -7.83 0.16 -7.74
CA THR A 160 -9.08 0.88 -8.01
C THR A 160 -9.26 1.19 -9.49
N GLN A 161 -8.19 1.06 -10.28
CA GLN A 161 -8.19 1.26 -11.73
C GLN A 161 -7.23 0.27 -12.39
N GLN A 162 -7.49 -0.05 -13.65
CA GLN A 162 -6.56 -0.82 -14.48
C GLN A 162 -5.22 -0.08 -14.62
N ILE A 163 -4.14 -0.85 -14.76
CA ILE A 163 -2.82 -0.30 -15.10
C ILE A 163 -2.87 0.26 -16.53
N VAL A 164 -2.48 1.52 -16.69
CA VAL A 164 -2.30 2.17 -17.99
C VAL A 164 -0.84 2.01 -18.42
N VAL A 165 -0.63 1.51 -19.63
CA VAL A 165 0.68 1.38 -20.29
C VAL A 165 0.90 2.61 -21.16
N ASN A 166 2.06 3.24 -21.04
CA ASN A 166 2.49 4.38 -21.86
C ASN A 166 3.91 4.16 -22.38
#